data_AF-A0A5C6M7I6-F1
#
_entry.id   AF-A0A5C6M7I6-F1
#
_cell.length_a   1.000
_cell.length_b   1.000
_cell.length_c   1.000
_cell.angle_alpha   90.00
_cell.angle_beta   90.00
_cell.angle_gamma   90.00
#
_symmetry.space_group_name_H-M   'P 1'
#
loop_
_entity.id
_entity.type
_entity.pdbx_description
1 polymer ?
#
loop_
_entity_poly.entity_id
_entity_poly.type
_entity_poly.pdbx_seq_one_letter_code
_entity_poly.pdbx_strand_id
1 'polypeptide(L)'
;MFGVDCSFEHLADAVPKDHQRLHLLHGDVTDAALVPDLAFDIMIDDSNHTTRTQVETLLAHWSKLALGGLYVLEDLFVVRLPWGGEASRKSRSFLWPYSGYSRSPQNRMLPRHPQDLF
;
A
#
# COMPACT_ATOMS: atom_id res chain seq x y z
N MET A 1 -14.87 -9.04 -4.25
CA MET A 1 -13.65 -8.32 -3.82
C MET A 1 -14.08 -7.16 -2.96
N PHE A 2 -13.39 -6.94 -1.84
CA PHE A 2 -13.63 -5.81 -0.95
C PHE A 2 -12.38 -4.94 -0.93
N GLY A 3 -12.56 -3.62 -1.01
CA GLY A 3 -11.51 -2.63 -0.80
C GLY A 3 -11.91 -1.72 0.36
N VAL A 4 -10.94 -1.33 1.18
CA VAL A 4 -11.14 -0.43 2.32
C VAL A 4 -10.22 0.76 2.17
N ASP A 5 -10.75 1.97 2.25
CA ASP A 5 -9.96 3.20 2.26
C ASP A 5 -10.60 4.22 3.21
N CYS A 6 -9.79 5.06 3.85
CA CYS A 6 -10.26 6.14 4.71
C CYS A 6 -10.52 7.45 3.94
N SER A 7 -10.12 7.53 2.67
CA SER A 7 -10.28 8.70 1.80
C SER A 7 -11.21 8.41 0.61
N PHE A 8 -12.36 9.09 0.57
CA PHE A 8 -13.32 8.95 -0.53
C PHE A 8 -12.85 9.59 -1.84
N GLU A 9 -11.87 10.51 -1.76
CA GLU A 9 -11.38 11.31 -2.90
C GLU A 9 -10.79 10.44 -4.02
N HIS A 10 -10.35 9.21 -3.71
CA HIS A 10 -9.76 8.28 -4.66
C HIS A 10 -10.70 7.13 -5.07
N LEU A 11 -11.76 6.87 -4.31
CA LEU A 11 -12.59 5.68 -4.45
C LEU A 11 -13.64 5.79 -5.57
N ALA A 12 -14.25 6.96 -5.74
CA ALA A 12 -15.35 7.15 -6.69
C ALA A 12 -14.90 7.10 -8.16
N ASP A 13 -13.63 7.44 -8.42
CA ASP A 13 -13.03 7.43 -9.76
C ASP A 13 -12.33 6.09 -10.09
N ALA A 14 -11.93 5.33 -9.06
CA ALA A 14 -11.17 4.08 -9.24
C ALA A 14 -12.03 2.88 -9.66
N VAL A 15 -13.36 2.94 -9.47
CA VAL A 15 -14.25 1.80 -9.71
C VAL A 15 -15.38 2.16 -10.67
N PRO A 16 -15.43 1.53 -11.87
CA PRO A 16 -16.57 1.65 -12.77
C PRO A 16 -17.87 1.28 -12.06
N LYS A 17 -18.91 2.10 -12.23
CA LYS A 17 -20.21 1.99 -11.53
C LYS A 17 -20.95 0.67 -11.78
N ASP A 18 -20.51 -0.09 -12.76
CA ASP A 18 -21.07 -1.33 -13.29
C ASP A 18 -20.39 -2.60 -12.75
N HIS A 19 -19.38 -2.47 -11.87
CA HIS A 19 -18.65 -3.62 -11.34
C HIS A 19 -19.31 -4.23 -10.08
N GLN A 20 -20.32 -5.09 -10.27
CA GLN A 20 -21.08 -5.73 -9.17
C GLN A 20 -20.27 -6.61 -8.20
N ARG A 21 -19.01 -6.94 -8.53
CA ARG A 21 -18.15 -7.82 -7.72
C ARG A 21 -17.18 -7.07 -6.81
N LEU A 22 -17.15 -5.74 -6.89
CA LEU A 22 -16.23 -4.89 -6.12
C LEU A 22 -17.05 -4.03 -5.15
N HIS A 23 -16.76 -4.17 -3.86
CA HIS A 23 -17.39 -3.41 -2.80
C HIS A 23 -16.33 -2.54 -2.14
N LEU A 24 -16.50 -1.23 -2.23
CA LEU A 24 -15.62 -0.27 -1.56
C LEU A 24 -16.26 0.13 -0.23
N LEU A 25 -15.50 -0.01 0.84
CA LEU A 25 -15.88 0.33 2.20
C LEU A 25 -15.09 1.56 2.61
N HIS A 26 -15.76 2.53 3.22
CA HIS A 26 -15.13 3.74 3.71
C HIS A 26 -14.95 3.68 5.21
N GLY A 27 -13.70 3.82 5.67
CA GLY A 27 -13.37 3.86 7.09
C GLY A 27 -11.92 3.54 7.38
N ASP A 28 -11.61 3.36 8.66
CA ASP A 28 -10.28 2.97 9.11
C ASP A 28 -10.09 1.47 8.90
N VAL A 29 -8.99 1.08 8.24
CA VAL A 29 -8.68 -0.34 7.99
C VAL A 29 -8.40 -1.11 9.28
N THR A 30 -8.10 -0.45 10.39
CA THR A 30 -7.95 -1.09 11.71
C THR A 30 -9.28 -1.43 12.38
N ASP A 31 -10.41 -0.95 11.85
CA ASP A 31 -11.74 -1.29 12.35
C ASP A 31 -12.19 -2.67 11.85
N ALA A 32 -12.14 -3.66 12.76
CA ALA A 32 -12.60 -5.01 12.47
C ALA A 32 -14.10 -5.08 12.15
N ALA A 33 -14.93 -4.13 12.58
CA ALA A 33 -16.37 -4.15 12.26
C ALA A 33 -16.67 -3.68 10.82
N LEU A 34 -15.73 -2.94 10.21
CA LEU A 34 -15.89 -2.38 8.87
C LEU A 34 -15.90 -3.47 7.79
N VAL A 35 -14.97 -4.42 7.87
CA VAL A 35 -14.83 -5.52 6.91
C VAL A 35 -15.80 -6.64 7.29
N PRO A 36 -16.65 -7.13 6.37
CA PRO A 36 -17.63 -8.16 6.68
C PRO A 36 -16.98 -9.44 7.21
N ASP A 37 -17.70 -10.14 8.07
CA ASP A 37 -17.27 -11.40 8.67
C ASP A 37 -17.40 -12.54 7.64
N LEU A 38 -16.43 -12.61 6.74
CA LEU A 38 -16.30 -13.57 5.66
C LEU A 38 -14.87 -14.14 5.67
N ALA A 39 -14.73 -15.38 5.18
CA ALA A 39 -13.42 -15.98 4.95
C ALA A 39 -12.86 -15.49 3.60
N PHE A 40 -11.73 -14.79 3.62
CA PHE A 40 -11.03 -14.29 2.45
C PHE A 40 -9.88 -15.22 2.06
N ASP A 41 -9.80 -15.62 0.80
CA ASP A 41 -8.68 -16.42 0.29
C ASP A 41 -7.37 -15.62 0.25
N ILE A 42 -7.48 -14.32 -0.07
CA ILE A 42 -6.35 -13.40 -0.21
C ILE A 42 -6.71 -12.08 0.46
N MET A 43 -5.79 -11.59 1.29
CA MET A 43 -5.83 -10.26 1.89
C MET A 43 -4.54 -9.52 1.56
N ILE A 44 -4.65 -8.25 1.17
CA ILE A 44 -3.52 -7.39 0.81
C ILE A 44 -3.61 -6.14 1.71
N ASP A 45 -2.56 -5.88 2.48
CA ASP A 45 -2.37 -4.65 3.24
C ASP A 45 -1.39 -3.74 2.51
N ASP A 46 -1.99 -2.78 1.79
CA ASP A 46 -1.37 -1.68 1.08
C ASP A 46 -1.81 -0.34 1.72
N SER A 47 -1.85 -0.30 3.06
CA SER A 47 -2.37 0.84 3.83
C SER A 47 -1.37 2.02 3.90
N ASN A 48 -1.29 2.73 5.03
CA ASN A 48 -0.40 3.89 5.17
C ASN A 48 1.09 3.52 5.33
N HIS A 49 1.43 2.22 5.33
CA HIS A 49 2.78 1.66 5.47
C HIS A 49 3.52 2.05 6.76
N THR A 50 2.80 2.46 7.80
CA THR A 50 3.40 2.56 9.13
C THR A 50 3.41 1.16 9.76
N THR A 51 4.49 0.81 10.46
CA THR A 51 4.59 -0.50 11.14
C THR A 51 3.43 -0.73 12.10
N ARG A 52 2.99 0.33 12.79
CA ARG A 52 1.88 0.27 13.72
C ARG A 52 0.58 -0.12 13.02
N THR A 53 0.20 0.60 11.97
CA THR A 53 -1.04 0.29 11.24
C THR A 53 -0.98 -1.09 10.60
N GLN A 54 0.15 -1.51 10.03
CA GLN A 54 0.28 -2.85 9.45
C GLN A 54 0.09 -3.98 10.48
N VAL A 55 0.62 -3.81 11.69
CA VAL A 55 0.40 -4.76 12.79
C VAL A 55 -1.05 -4.74 13.27
N GLU A 56 -1.63 -3.55 13.45
CA GLU A 56 -3.02 -3.40 13.90
C GLU A 56 -4.00 -4.00 12.88
N THR A 57 -3.80 -3.75 11.59
CA THR A 57 -4.60 -4.32 10.49
C THR A 57 -4.50 -5.84 10.44
N LEU A 58 -3.28 -6.39 10.55
CA LEU A 58 -3.08 -7.84 10.59
C LEU A 58 -3.87 -8.46 11.74
N LEU A 59 -3.74 -7.91 12.96
CA LEU A 59 -4.43 -8.44 14.14
C LEU A 59 -5.95 -8.31 14.04
N ALA A 60 -6.45 -7.20 13.48
CA ALA A 60 -7.88 -6.96 13.35
C ALA A 60 -8.58 -7.94 12.39
N HIS A 61 -7.88 -8.42 11.36
CA HIS A 61 -8.51 -9.22 10.29
C HIS A 61 -7.95 -10.62 10.13
N TRP A 62 -6.97 -11.04 10.95
CA TRP A 62 -6.39 -12.39 10.86
C TRP A 62 -7.44 -13.50 10.91
N SER A 63 -8.47 -13.36 11.76
CA SER A 63 -9.55 -14.35 11.88
C SER A 63 -10.44 -14.45 10.64
N LYS A 64 -10.35 -13.49 9.73
CA LYS A 64 -11.12 -13.45 8.48
C LYS A 64 -10.35 -14.04 7.31
N LEU A 65 -9.09 -14.45 7.49
CA LEU A 65 -8.35 -15.17 6.46
C LEU A 65 -8.83 -16.62 6.41
N ALA A 66 -9.14 -17.12 5.22
CA ALA A 66 -9.50 -18.51 5.02
C ALA A 66 -8.34 -19.44 5.44
N LEU A 67 -8.66 -20.66 5.88
CA LEU A 67 -7.63 -21.65 6.18
C LEU A 67 -6.83 -21.98 4.90
N GLY A 68 -5.52 -21.73 4.94
CA GLY A 68 -4.65 -21.85 3.76
C GLY A 68 -4.63 -20.62 2.84
N GLY A 69 -5.32 -19.55 3.23
CA GLY A 69 -5.29 -18.26 2.53
C GLY A 69 -3.96 -17.53 2.66
N LEU A 70 -3.83 -16.45 1.91
CA LEU A 70 -2.61 -15.64 1.82
C LEU A 70 -2.85 -14.23 2.36
N TYR A 71 -1.99 -13.81 3.29
CA TYR A 71 -1.91 -12.43 3.74
C TYR A 71 -0.65 -11.79 3.16
N VAL A 72 -0.81 -10.70 2.41
CA VAL A 72 0.27 -9.98 1.73
C VAL A 72 0.44 -8.61 2.38
N LEU A 73 1.67 -8.31 2.81
CA LEU A 73 2.07 -6.99 3.29
C LEU A 73 2.89 -6.30 2.20
N GLU A 74 2.47 -5.11 1.77
CA GLU A 74 3.20 -4.31 0.80
C GLU A 74 4.16 -3.30 1.48
N ASP A 75 5.21 -2.89 0.75
CA ASP A 75 6.01 -1.70 1.07
C ASP A 75 6.70 -1.68 2.45
N LEU A 76 7.13 -2.85 2.94
CA LEU A 76 7.89 -2.99 4.20
C LEU A 76 9.18 -2.15 4.24
N PHE A 77 9.76 -1.78 3.09
CA PHE A 77 10.94 -0.94 3.05
C PHE A 77 10.67 0.50 3.51
N VAL A 78 9.42 0.98 3.41
CA VAL A 78 9.02 2.35 3.77
C VAL A 78 9.23 2.62 5.27
N VAL A 79 9.18 1.58 6.09
CA VAL A 79 9.50 1.63 7.53
C VAL A 79 10.90 2.17 7.80
N ARG A 80 11.85 1.98 6.88
CA ARG A 80 13.23 2.46 7.03
C ARG A 80 13.43 3.91 6.59
N LEU A 81 12.40 4.56 6.03
CA LEU A 81 12.51 5.94 5.59
C LEU A 81 12.42 6.88 6.81
N PRO A 82 13.06 8.07 6.79
CA PRO A 82 13.05 9.01 7.90
C PRO A 82 11.66 9.47 8.38
N TRP A 83 10.62 9.25 7.57
CA TRP A 83 9.23 9.57 7.89
C TRP A 83 8.39 8.36 8.36
N GLY A 84 8.95 7.15 8.36
CA GLY A 84 8.39 5.98 9.07
C GLY A 84 7.08 5.39 8.54
N GLY A 85 6.80 5.51 7.23
CA GLY A 85 5.47 5.27 6.66
C GLY A 85 4.79 6.60 6.28
N GLU A 86 3.68 6.58 5.54
CA GLU A 86 2.99 7.73 4.90
C GLU A 86 3.47 8.11 3.48
N ALA A 87 3.84 7.11 2.67
CA ALA A 87 4.27 7.34 1.28
C ALA A 87 3.24 8.15 0.46
N SER A 88 1.93 8.00 0.70
CA SER A 88 0.88 8.69 -0.06
C SER A 88 0.67 10.17 0.30
N ARG A 89 0.95 10.60 1.54
CA ARG A 89 0.71 12.00 1.96
C ARG A 89 1.87 12.96 1.64
N LYS A 90 3.10 12.46 1.47
CA LYS A 90 4.30 13.30 1.28
C LYS A 90 5.05 13.06 -0.03
N SER A 91 4.67 12.06 -0.83
CA SER A 91 5.21 11.89 -2.19
C SER A 91 4.79 13.02 -3.15
N ARG A 92 3.65 13.69 -2.90
CA ARG A 92 3.20 14.86 -3.67
C ARG A 92 3.99 16.14 -3.41
N SER A 93 4.62 16.30 -2.24
CA SER A 93 5.49 17.44 -1.94
C SER A 93 6.90 17.30 -2.53
N PHE A 94 7.21 16.18 -3.19
CA PHE A 94 8.48 15.94 -3.89
C PHE A 94 8.33 15.82 -5.41
N LEU A 95 7.37 16.56 -5.99
CA LEU A 95 7.48 17.00 -7.39
C LEU A 95 8.65 18.00 -7.51
N TRP A 96 9.86 17.44 -7.55
CA TRP A 96 11.05 17.80 -8.32
C TRP A 96 12.36 17.87 -7.51
N PRO A 97 13.50 17.32 -8.02
CA PRO A 97 13.67 16.56 -9.26
C PRO A 97 13.85 15.06 -8.98
N TYR A 98 12.78 14.28 -9.10
CA TYR A 98 12.86 12.88 -9.55
C TYR A 98 11.97 12.70 -10.78
N SER A 99 12.09 13.63 -11.73
CA SER A 99 11.81 13.33 -13.13
C SER A 99 13.01 12.60 -13.69
N GLY A 100 12.94 11.26 -13.74
CA GLY A 100 14.05 10.55 -14.35
C GLY A 100 14.03 9.04 -14.30
N TYR A 101 12.88 8.37 -14.14
CA TYR A 101 12.81 6.93 -14.40
C TYR A 101 11.54 6.56 -15.17
N SER A 102 11.32 7.27 -16.28
CA SER A 102 10.50 6.76 -17.39
C SER A 102 11.21 7.01 -18.73
N ARG A 103 12.48 6.59 -18.78
CA ARG A 103 13.18 6.34 -20.04
C ARG A 103 13.94 5.03 -19.92
N SER A 104 13.72 4.18 -20.91
CA SER A 104 14.46 2.96 -21.20
C SER A 104 15.98 3.18 -21.04
N PRO A 105 16.73 2.16 -20.60
CA PRO A 105 18.13 2.31 -20.27
C PRO A 105 18.93 2.49 -21.56
N GLN A 106 19.33 3.72 -21.86
CA GLN A 106 20.48 3.95 -22.72
C GLN A 106 21.45 4.86 -21.96
N ASN A 107 22.52 4.23 -21.49
CA ASN A 107 23.79 4.83 -21.11
C ASN A 107 23.77 5.81 -19.93
N ARG A 108 23.75 5.27 -18.71
CA ARG A 108 24.56 5.85 -17.62
C ARG A 108 25.36 4.74 -16.95
N MET A 109 26.67 4.80 -17.16
CA MET A 109 27.63 3.89 -16.55
C MET A 109 27.53 3.95 -15.03
N LEU A 110 27.52 2.79 -14.39
CA LEU A 110 27.75 2.65 -12.94
C LEU A 110 29.19 3.09 -12.62
N PRO A 111 29.45 3.65 -11.42
CA PRO A 111 30.80 4.01 -10.99
C PRO A 111 31.69 2.77 -10.97
N ARG A 112 32.87 2.89 -11.59
CA ARG A 112 33.80 1.77 -11.82
C ARG A 112 34.86 1.62 -10.73
N HIS A 113 34.94 2.54 -9.77
CA HIS A 113 35.93 2.45 -8.69
C HIS A 113 35.36 2.64 -7.29
N PRO A 114 35.86 1.87 -6.30
CA PRO A 114 35.36 1.93 -4.91
C PRO A 114 35.58 3.26 -4.19
N GLN A 115 36.39 4.16 -4.75
CA GLN A 115 36.78 5.42 -4.13
C GLN A 115 35.71 6.51 -4.28
N ASP A 116 34.74 6.30 -5.17
CA ASP A 116 33.66 7.24 -5.47
C ASP A 116 32.50 7.17 -4.44
N LEU A 117 32.68 6.45 -3.33
CA LEU A 117 31.65 6.18 -2.33
C LEU A 117 31.93 6.78 -0.93
N PHE A 118 32.94 7.63 -0.77
CA PHE A 118 33.22 8.35 0.48
C PHE A 118 33.54 9.83 0.24
#